data_AF-A0A3M1FB87-F1
#
_entry.id   AF-A0A3M1FB87-F1
#
_cell.length_a   1.000
_cell.length_b   1.000
_cell.length_c   1.000
_cell.angle_alpha   90.00
_cell.angle_beta   90.00
_cell.angle_gamma   90.00
#
_symmetry.space_group_name_H-M   'P 1'
#
loop_
_entity.id
_entity.type
_entity.pdbx_description
1 polymer ?
#
loop_
_entity_poly.entity_id
_entity_poly.type
_entity_poly.pdbx_seq_one_letter_code
_entity_poly.pdbx_strand_id
1 'polypeptide(L)'
;MYAVGEKDEAIQVVESMKGFDYLVRGNGLVNQCVGSDGFSVNKDIYSYDNALWGLLLNAVGSRKKAKKVVKSIKWKRLARRDGLVSAIIYRNTSNRNTNVYSDDNALWGMLLNAVGYRDKAIQVVESMNKLGNLVRPDGLVSSYVKARGSFGNRTVYSDSNVLWGLLLNALGYRDKAIQVVESMNNLGDLVRGDGLVSKCVKANGSDRNMDVYSYDNALWSMLLKAVGKKDDARKVIQSMKRLGNLVRRDGLVSYYVKQDGSKGDTNVYSVSNALWGLCLHPEGYKVFTGETE
;
A
#
# COMPACT_ATOMS: atom_id res chain seq x y z
N MET A 1 30.37 5.29 -16.14
CA MET A 1 29.95 6.63 -15.69
C MET A 1 28.74 6.41 -14.81
N TYR A 2 28.94 6.25 -13.50
CA TYR A 2 27.88 5.93 -12.55
C TYR A 2 27.09 7.19 -12.26
N ALA A 3 25.79 7.16 -12.56
CA ALA A 3 24.92 8.31 -12.43
C ALA A 3 24.72 8.66 -10.95
N VAL A 4 25.27 9.81 -10.58
CA VAL A 4 24.80 10.65 -9.47
C VAL A 4 23.34 10.98 -9.77
N GLY A 5 22.38 10.43 -9.01
CA GLY A 5 20.95 10.75 -9.20
C GLY A 5 19.93 9.92 -8.41
N GLU A 6 20.24 8.68 -8.02
CA GLU A 6 19.20 7.78 -7.47
C GLU A 6 18.79 8.09 -6.02
N LYS A 7 19.70 8.65 -5.21
CA LYS A 7 19.42 9.06 -3.82
C LYS A 7 18.67 10.39 -3.76
N ASP A 8 18.87 11.26 -4.76
CA ASP A 8 18.32 12.61 -4.80
C ASP A 8 16.84 12.62 -5.22
N GLU A 9 16.38 11.66 -6.01
CA GLU A 9 14.97 11.57 -6.45
C GLU A 9 14.02 11.10 -5.33
N ALA A 10 14.40 10.08 -4.56
CA ALA A 10 13.60 9.65 -3.40
C ALA A 10 13.59 10.71 -2.29
N ILE A 11 14.71 11.41 -2.10
CA ILE A 11 14.79 12.58 -1.23
C ILE A 11 13.89 13.70 -1.78
N GLN A 12 13.93 14.04 -3.07
CA GLN A 12 13.04 15.04 -3.68
C GLN A 12 11.55 14.71 -3.53
N VAL A 13 11.15 13.44 -3.61
CA VAL A 13 9.76 13.04 -3.32
C VAL A 13 9.42 13.31 -1.86
N VAL A 14 10.31 13.01 -0.91
CA VAL A 14 10.05 13.32 0.51
C VAL A 14 10.18 14.82 0.82
N GLU A 15 11.04 15.56 0.12
CA GLU A 15 11.21 17.00 0.26
C GLU A 15 10.05 17.78 -0.35
N SER A 16 9.53 17.35 -1.50
CA SER A 16 8.24 17.85 -2.00
C SER A 16 7.10 17.49 -1.04
N MET A 17 7.22 16.38 -0.29
CA MET A 17 6.29 16.08 0.80
C MET A 17 6.50 16.91 2.08
N LYS A 18 7.67 17.53 2.31
CA LYS A 18 7.87 18.52 3.41
C LYS A 18 6.96 19.74 3.22
N GLY A 19 6.56 20.04 1.98
CA GLY A 19 5.52 21.02 1.69
C GLY A 19 4.17 20.70 2.35
N PHE A 20 3.93 19.45 2.77
CA PHE A 20 2.76 19.01 3.53
C PHE A 20 2.96 19.04 5.05
N ASP A 21 3.98 19.73 5.59
CA ASP A 21 4.19 19.85 7.04
C ASP A 21 2.95 20.40 7.79
N TYR A 22 2.08 21.15 7.10
CA TYR A 22 0.79 21.61 7.63
C TYR A 22 -0.24 20.48 7.87
N LEU A 23 -0.06 19.29 7.26
CA LEU A 23 -0.88 18.10 7.50
C LEU A 23 -0.36 17.26 8.68
N VAL A 24 0.88 17.48 9.11
CA VAL A 24 1.53 16.74 10.20
C VAL A 24 1.27 17.44 11.53
N ARG A 25 0.42 16.85 12.37
CA ARG A 25 0.17 17.37 13.73
C ARG A 25 1.46 17.30 14.56
N GLY A 26 1.59 18.11 15.61
CA GLY A 26 2.75 18.07 16.53
C GLY A 26 3.04 16.70 17.17
N ASN A 27 2.08 15.76 17.12
CA ASN A 27 2.25 14.36 17.53
C ASN A 27 2.77 13.42 16.41
N GLY A 28 3.03 13.92 15.19
CA GLY A 28 3.58 13.18 14.06
C GLY A 28 2.57 12.46 13.19
N LEU A 29 1.26 12.65 13.40
CA LEU A 29 0.22 12.04 12.56
C LEU A 29 -0.19 12.96 11.39
N VAL A 30 -0.49 12.37 10.25
CA VAL A 30 -0.98 13.04 9.04
C VAL A 30 -2.52 12.99 8.99
N ASN A 31 -3.14 14.12 8.63
CA ASN A 31 -4.57 14.21 8.28
C ASN A 31 -4.75 14.00 6.77
N GLN A 32 -5.85 13.36 6.37
CA GLN A 32 -6.05 12.92 4.98
C GLN A 32 -6.18 14.07 3.96
N CYS A 33 -6.90 15.16 4.30
CA CYS A 33 -7.16 16.25 3.35
C CYS A 33 -7.29 17.62 4.04
N VAL A 34 -6.88 18.66 3.32
CA VAL A 34 -7.47 20.01 3.45
C VAL A 34 -8.55 20.10 2.39
N GLY A 35 -9.76 20.51 2.75
CA GLY A 35 -10.84 20.71 1.80
C GLY A 35 -10.48 21.78 0.78
N SER A 36 -11.28 21.86 -0.27
CA SER A 36 -11.07 22.75 -1.43
C SER A 36 -11.02 24.24 -1.07
N ASP A 37 -11.43 24.62 0.14
CA ASP A 37 -11.35 25.97 0.69
C ASP A 37 -9.97 26.32 1.28
N GLY A 38 -9.03 25.37 1.37
CA GLY A 38 -7.70 25.60 1.94
C GLY A 38 -7.67 25.73 3.46
N PHE A 39 -8.82 25.64 4.14
CA PHE A 39 -8.95 25.86 5.59
C PHE A 39 -9.65 24.71 6.33
N SER A 40 -10.48 23.91 5.65
CA SER A 40 -11.19 22.79 6.25
C SER A 40 -10.31 21.54 6.32
N VAL A 41 -9.53 21.38 7.39
CA VAL A 41 -8.75 20.14 7.59
C VAL A 41 -9.69 19.02 8.02
N ASN A 42 -9.81 17.95 7.23
CA ASN A 42 -10.47 16.73 7.69
C ASN A 42 -9.71 16.23 8.93
N LYS A 43 -10.41 16.17 10.07
CA LYS A 43 -9.83 15.82 11.37
C LYS A 43 -9.65 14.30 11.56
N ASP A 44 -10.09 13.51 10.59
CA ASP A 44 -9.99 12.06 10.59
C ASP A 44 -8.52 11.63 10.45
N ILE A 45 -8.18 10.56 11.18
CA ILE A 45 -6.86 9.95 11.18
C ILE A 45 -7.04 8.55 10.58
N TYR A 46 -6.38 8.32 9.45
CA TYR A 46 -6.42 7.05 8.72
C TYR A 46 -5.18 6.23 9.04
N SER A 47 -5.39 4.95 9.31
CA SER A 47 -4.28 4.07 9.70
C SER A 47 -3.35 3.78 8.51
N TYR A 48 -3.92 3.63 7.30
CA TYR A 48 -3.21 3.55 6.03
C TYR A 48 -2.20 4.69 5.82
N ASP A 49 -2.69 5.94 5.78
CA ASP A 49 -1.86 7.10 5.46
C ASP A 49 -0.73 7.29 6.46
N ASN A 50 -1.03 7.06 7.73
CA ASN A 50 -0.03 7.20 8.80
C ASN A 50 0.99 6.05 8.76
N ALA A 51 0.58 4.83 8.42
CA ALA A 51 1.51 3.72 8.24
C ALA A 51 2.45 3.96 7.05
N LEU A 52 1.90 4.39 5.90
CA LEU A 52 2.68 4.75 4.72
C LEU A 52 3.64 5.91 4.99
N TRP A 53 3.17 6.97 5.66
CA TRP A 53 4.02 8.09 6.06
C TRP A 53 5.15 7.64 7.00
N GLY A 54 4.86 6.77 7.96
CA GLY A 54 5.86 6.18 8.83
C GLY A 54 6.94 5.40 8.08
N LEU A 55 6.55 4.64 7.04
CA LEU A 55 7.48 3.88 6.18
C LEU A 55 8.39 4.83 5.40
N LEU A 56 7.83 5.87 4.78
CA LEU A 56 8.60 6.87 4.05
C LEU A 56 9.58 7.61 4.97
N LEU A 57 9.15 8.01 6.17
CA LEU A 57 10.05 8.59 7.18
C LEU A 57 11.18 7.64 7.57
N ASN A 58 10.91 6.34 7.70
CA ASN A 58 11.96 5.37 8.00
C ASN A 58 12.96 5.26 6.85
N ALA A 59 12.47 5.18 5.61
CA ALA A 59 13.30 5.06 4.40
C ALA A 59 14.29 6.22 4.22
N VAL A 60 13.92 7.44 4.62
CA VAL A 60 14.82 8.61 4.57
C VAL A 60 15.69 8.77 5.83
N GLY A 61 15.90 7.69 6.60
CA GLY A 61 16.73 7.70 7.81
C GLY A 61 16.10 8.39 9.01
N SER A 62 14.85 8.87 8.92
CA SER A 62 14.12 9.51 10.02
C SER A 62 13.43 8.50 10.95
N ARG A 63 14.14 7.42 11.31
CA ARG A 63 13.61 6.30 12.13
C ARG A 63 13.03 6.74 13.48
N LYS A 64 13.59 7.78 14.11
CA LYS A 64 13.02 8.37 15.34
C LYS A 64 11.62 8.96 15.12
N LYS A 65 11.40 9.64 13.98
CA LYS A 65 10.08 10.19 13.59
C LYS A 65 9.11 9.06 13.24
N ALA A 66 9.56 8.03 12.51
CA ALA A 66 8.74 6.84 12.22
C ALA A 66 8.29 6.12 13.51
N LYS A 67 9.18 5.94 14.49
CA LYS A 67 8.81 5.40 15.82
C LYS A 67 7.80 6.29 16.56
N LYS A 68 7.84 7.62 16.37
CA LYS A 68 6.84 8.55 16.93
C LYS A 68 5.46 8.30 16.33
N VAL A 69 5.37 8.04 15.02
CA VAL A 69 4.11 7.65 14.36
C VAL A 69 3.51 6.40 15.00
N VAL A 70 4.31 5.34 15.19
CA VAL A 70 3.88 4.09 15.87
C VAL A 70 3.32 4.36 17.27
N LYS A 71 4.01 5.20 18.06
CA LYS A 71 3.55 5.58 19.40
C LYS A 71 2.23 6.36 19.35
N SER A 72 2.08 7.27 18.40
CA SER A 72 0.88 8.09 18.24
C SER A 72 -0.34 7.29 17.81
N ILE A 73 -0.16 6.30 16.92
CA ILE A 73 -1.22 5.35 16.54
C ILE A 73 -1.70 4.58 17.78
N LYS A 74 -0.78 4.06 18.60
CA LYS A 74 -1.11 3.36 19.85
C LYS A 74 -1.79 4.25 20.87
N TRP A 75 -1.30 5.47 21.06
CA TRP A 75 -1.88 6.43 22.01
C TRP A 75 -3.33 6.77 21.68
N LYS A 76 -3.67 6.84 20.39
CA LYS A 76 -5.04 7.01 19.92
C LYS A 76 -5.91 5.75 20.00
N ARG A 77 -5.38 4.65 20.55
CA ARG A 77 -6.04 3.34 20.64
C ARG A 77 -6.49 2.81 19.27
N LEU A 78 -5.75 3.14 18.21
CA LEU A 78 -5.96 2.58 16.87
C LEU A 78 -5.55 1.11 16.83
N ALA A 79 -4.43 0.79 17.48
CA ALA A 79 -3.95 -0.57 17.60
C ALA A 79 -4.69 -1.31 18.74
N ARG A 80 -5.33 -2.41 18.38
CA ARG A 80 -5.99 -3.36 19.28
C ARG A 80 -4.97 -4.21 20.04
N ARG A 81 -5.44 -4.96 21.05
CA ARG A 81 -4.59 -5.88 21.84
C ARG A 81 -4.01 -7.04 21.02
N ASP A 82 -4.72 -7.44 19.96
CA ASP A 82 -4.30 -8.45 18.99
C ASP A 82 -3.31 -7.90 17.94
N GLY A 83 -2.90 -6.63 18.07
CA GLY A 83 -1.91 -5.99 17.19
C GLY A 83 -2.51 -5.32 15.95
N LEU A 84 -3.79 -5.56 15.64
CA LEU A 84 -4.44 -5.02 14.44
C LEU A 84 -4.87 -3.56 14.59
N VAL A 85 -4.97 -2.85 13.48
CA VAL A 85 -5.46 -1.47 13.40
C VAL A 85 -6.82 -1.38 12.70
N SER A 86 -7.62 -0.39 13.11
CA SER A 86 -8.88 -0.01 12.44
C SER A 86 -8.64 1.13 11.46
N ALA A 87 -9.40 1.15 10.36
CA ALA A 87 -9.15 2.10 9.27
C ALA A 87 -9.41 3.57 9.61
N ILE A 88 -10.47 3.88 10.37
CA ILE A 88 -10.94 5.25 10.62
C ILE A 88 -11.34 5.42 12.09
N ILE A 89 -10.95 6.55 12.69
CA ILE A 89 -11.57 7.08 13.92
C ILE A 89 -12.48 8.25 13.54
N TYR A 90 -13.78 8.12 13.76
CA TYR A 90 -14.65 9.29 13.92
C TYR A 90 -14.37 9.93 15.27
N ARG A 91 -13.99 11.22 15.26
CA ARG A 91 -13.64 11.96 16.48
C ARG A 91 -14.84 12.18 17.41
N ASN A 92 -16.07 11.84 17.00
CA ASN A 92 -17.29 12.19 17.75
C ASN A 92 -18.54 11.31 17.56
N THR A 93 -18.44 10.04 17.14
CA THR A 93 -19.65 9.20 17.04
C THR A 93 -19.49 7.84 17.73
N SER A 94 -20.60 7.41 18.34
CA SER A 94 -20.86 6.09 18.92
C SER A 94 -20.70 4.93 17.92
N ASN A 95 -20.50 5.21 16.62
CA ASN A 95 -20.25 4.25 15.56
C ASN A 95 -18.75 4.11 15.29
N ARG A 96 -18.06 3.31 16.11
CA ARG A 96 -16.71 2.85 15.76
C ARG A 96 -16.81 1.96 14.53
N ASN A 97 -16.17 2.33 13.42
CA ASN A 97 -15.97 1.40 12.33
C ASN A 97 -15.05 0.28 12.84
N THR A 98 -15.62 -0.91 13.03
CA THR A 98 -14.91 -2.06 13.59
C THR A 98 -14.35 -2.98 12.50
N ASN A 99 -14.44 -2.57 11.23
CA ASN A 99 -13.87 -3.34 10.13
C ASN A 99 -12.34 -3.42 10.26
N VAL A 100 -11.83 -4.61 9.95
CA VAL A 100 -10.40 -4.86 9.83
C VAL A 100 -10.08 -4.94 8.35
N TYR A 101 -9.37 -3.94 7.84
CA TYR A 101 -8.95 -3.84 6.44
C TYR A 101 -7.56 -4.45 6.27
N SER A 102 -7.36 -5.23 5.22
CA SER A 102 -6.13 -6.01 5.02
C SER A 102 -4.95 -5.15 4.60
N ASP A 103 -5.15 -4.17 3.74
CA ASP A 103 -4.15 -3.18 3.31
C ASP A 103 -3.63 -2.32 4.48
N ASP A 104 -4.52 -1.77 5.30
CA ASP A 104 -4.19 -1.01 6.51
C ASP A 104 -3.31 -1.81 7.46
N ASN A 105 -3.69 -3.06 7.71
CA ASN A 105 -2.96 -3.95 8.61
C ASN A 105 -1.65 -4.44 7.99
N ALA A 106 -1.60 -4.64 6.67
CA ALA A 106 -0.37 -4.97 5.96
C ALA A 106 0.66 -3.83 6.08
N LEU A 107 0.27 -2.59 5.79
CA LEU A 107 1.14 -1.41 5.96
C LEU A 107 1.54 -1.18 7.41
N TRP A 108 0.63 -1.38 8.35
CA TRP A 108 0.95 -1.31 9.78
C TRP A 108 2.00 -2.35 10.18
N GLY A 109 1.83 -3.60 9.73
CA GLY A 109 2.82 -4.66 9.93
C GLY A 109 4.18 -4.30 9.33
N MET A 110 4.20 -3.75 8.11
CA MET A 110 5.43 -3.30 7.44
C MET A 110 6.11 -2.18 8.24
N LEU A 111 5.36 -1.18 8.70
CA LEU A 111 5.90 -0.10 9.53
C LEU A 111 6.51 -0.64 10.82
N LEU A 112 5.80 -1.54 11.52
CA LEU A 112 6.29 -2.19 12.72
C LEU A 112 7.62 -2.91 12.46
N ASN A 113 7.70 -3.70 11.38
CA ASN A 113 8.93 -4.39 11.00
C ASN A 113 10.07 -3.39 10.73
N ALA A 114 9.83 -2.39 9.87
CA ALA A 114 10.81 -1.39 9.46
C ALA A 114 11.41 -0.61 10.64
N VAL A 115 10.62 -0.29 11.67
CA VAL A 115 11.14 0.42 12.85
C VAL A 115 11.73 -0.49 13.92
N GLY A 116 11.77 -1.81 13.71
CA GLY A 116 12.39 -2.81 14.61
C GLY A 116 11.44 -3.45 15.62
N TYR A 117 10.12 -3.40 15.40
CA TYR A 117 9.12 -4.13 16.18
C TYR A 117 8.68 -5.42 15.48
N ARG A 118 9.63 -6.26 15.07
CA ARG A 118 9.39 -7.46 14.25
C ARG A 118 8.37 -8.42 14.87
N ASP A 119 8.47 -8.71 16.17
CA ASP A 119 7.52 -9.61 16.85
C ASP A 119 6.06 -9.10 16.77
N LYS A 120 5.87 -7.78 16.78
CA LYS A 120 4.54 -7.18 16.64
C LYS A 120 4.04 -7.25 15.21
N ALA A 121 4.93 -7.17 14.22
CA ALA A 121 4.58 -7.39 12.83
C ALA A 121 4.18 -8.85 12.57
N ILE A 122 4.88 -9.82 13.19
CA ILE A 122 4.49 -11.23 13.17
C ILE A 122 3.12 -11.41 13.82
N GLN A 123 2.87 -10.78 14.98
CA GLN A 123 1.57 -10.80 15.64
C GLN A 123 0.44 -10.29 14.72
N VAL A 124 0.68 -9.26 13.90
CA VAL A 124 -0.31 -8.78 12.91
C VAL A 124 -0.64 -9.87 11.90
N VAL A 125 0.36 -10.54 11.33
CA VAL A 125 0.17 -11.66 10.39
C VAL A 125 -0.63 -12.80 11.04
N GLU A 126 -0.28 -13.20 12.25
CA GLU A 126 -1.01 -14.25 12.99
C GLU A 126 -2.46 -13.86 13.24
N SER A 127 -2.70 -12.62 13.66
CA SER A 127 -4.04 -12.11 13.92
C SER A 127 -4.89 -12.01 12.65
N MET A 128 -4.30 -11.59 11.51
CA MET A 128 -4.99 -11.60 10.22
C MET A 128 -5.37 -13.02 9.79
N ASN A 129 -4.48 -14.01 9.97
CA ASN A 129 -4.76 -15.41 9.67
C ASN A 129 -5.87 -16.02 10.55
N LYS A 130 -5.98 -15.58 11.82
CA LYS A 130 -7.03 -16.04 12.74
C LYS A 130 -8.40 -15.41 12.48
N LEU A 131 -8.46 -14.29 11.76
CA LEU A 131 -9.71 -13.60 11.48
C LEU A 131 -10.46 -14.25 10.31
N GLY A 132 -11.62 -14.85 10.64
CA GLY A 132 -12.47 -15.65 9.75
C GLY A 132 -12.48 -15.21 8.27
N ASN A 133 -11.80 -16.01 7.44
CA ASN A 133 -11.70 -15.87 5.98
C ASN A 133 -11.11 -14.53 5.48
N LEU A 134 -10.41 -13.77 6.34
CA LEU A 134 -9.65 -12.61 5.88
C LEU A 134 -8.51 -13.08 4.98
N VAL A 135 -7.72 -14.05 5.44
CA VAL A 135 -6.74 -14.78 4.62
C VAL A 135 -7.41 -16.06 4.12
N ARG A 136 -7.39 -16.26 2.80
CA ARG A 136 -7.96 -17.40 2.11
C ARG A 136 -6.97 -18.59 2.10
N PRO A 137 -7.44 -19.82 1.86
CA PRO A 137 -6.56 -20.99 1.74
C PRO A 137 -5.52 -20.89 0.62
N ASP A 138 -5.80 -20.11 -0.42
CA ASP A 138 -4.88 -19.84 -1.54
C ASP A 138 -3.89 -18.70 -1.24
N GLY A 139 -3.87 -18.20 0.00
CA GLY A 139 -2.94 -17.15 0.46
C GLY A 139 -3.40 -15.72 0.20
N LEU A 140 -4.47 -15.52 -0.59
CA LEU A 140 -5.01 -14.19 -0.89
C LEU A 140 -5.79 -13.62 0.30
N VAL A 141 -5.87 -12.29 0.38
CA VAL A 141 -6.67 -11.57 1.36
C VAL A 141 -7.92 -10.95 0.76
N SER A 142 -9.00 -11.02 1.52
CA SER A 142 -10.20 -10.19 1.32
C SER A 142 -9.89 -8.73 1.70
N SER A 143 -10.60 -7.76 1.11
CA SER A 143 -10.38 -6.33 1.44
C SER A 143 -10.63 -6.02 2.92
N TYR A 144 -11.73 -6.53 3.48
CA TYR A 144 -11.99 -6.40 4.91
C TYR A 144 -12.90 -7.49 5.44
N VAL A 145 -12.83 -7.69 6.75
CA VAL A 145 -13.83 -8.45 7.54
C VAL A 145 -14.43 -7.54 8.61
N LYS A 146 -15.68 -7.81 9.00
CA LYS A 146 -16.30 -7.12 10.14
C LYS A 146 -15.69 -7.66 11.44
N ALA A 147 -15.60 -6.86 12.52
CA ALA A 147 -14.88 -7.20 13.76
C ALA A 147 -15.25 -8.50 14.47
N ARG A 148 -16.34 -9.18 14.08
CA ARG A 148 -16.76 -10.46 14.65
C ARG A 148 -16.49 -11.66 13.72
N GLY A 149 -15.67 -11.47 12.68
CA GLY A 149 -15.34 -12.53 11.73
C GLY A 149 -16.49 -12.92 10.78
N SER A 150 -17.59 -12.17 10.79
CA SER A 150 -18.66 -12.35 9.80
C SER A 150 -18.17 -11.92 8.42
N PHE A 151 -18.61 -12.65 7.38
CA PHE A 151 -18.18 -12.45 6.00
C PHE A 151 -18.24 -10.97 5.62
N GLY A 152 -17.07 -10.37 5.42
CA GLY A 152 -16.92 -9.04 4.86
C GLY A 152 -16.94 -9.09 3.34
N ASN A 153 -16.20 -8.18 2.71
CA ASN A 153 -16.12 -8.12 1.26
C ASN A 153 -15.15 -9.19 0.73
N ARG A 154 -15.66 -10.24 0.08
CA ARG A 154 -14.88 -11.30 -0.57
C ARG A 154 -14.20 -10.87 -1.89
N THR A 155 -14.30 -9.60 -2.23
CA THR A 155 -13.61 -9.04 -3.39
C THR A 155 -12.12 -9.03 -3.13
N VAL A 156 -11.36 -9.54 -4.10
CA VAL A 156 -9.90 -9.52 -4.11
C VAL A 156 -9.49 -8.21 -4.78
N TYR A 157 -8.90 -7.31 -4.00
CA TYR A 157 -8.31 -6.09 -4.51
C TYR A 157 -6.80 -6.29 -4.68
N SER A 158 -6.27 -5.79 -5.80
CA SER A 158 -4.86 -5.99 -6.15
C SER A 158 -3.94 -5.35 -5.10
N ASP A 159 -4.09 -4.06 -4.78
CA ASP A 159 -3.33 -3.37 -3.72
C ASP A 159 -3.27 -4.14 -2.39
N SER A 160 -4.41 -4.57 -1.87
CA SER A 160 -4.51 -5.27 -0.59
C SER A 160 -3.69 -6.55 -0.58
N ASN A 161 -3.75 -7.31 -1.67
CA ASN A 161 -3.02 -8.56 -1.83
C ASN A 161 -1.53 -8.33 -2.09
N VAL A 162 -1.20 -7.27 -2.83
CA VAL A 162 0.18 -6.88 -3.06
C VAL A 162 0.86 -6.43 -1.78
N LEU A 163 0.21 -5.57 -0.99
CA LEU A 163 0.70 -5.13 0.31
C LEU A 163 0.85 -6.29 1.29
N TRP A 164 -0.11 -7.23 1.28
CA TRP A 164 0.00 -8.48 2.03
C TRP A 164 1.22 -9.31 1.63
N GLY A 165 1.44 -9.51 0.32
CA GLY A 165 2.63 -10.19 -0.19
C GLY A 165 3.94 -9.50 0.20
N LEU A 166 3.97 -8.17 0.16
CA LEU A 166 5.13 -7.37 0.59
C LEU A 166 5.42 -7.55 2.08
N LEU A 167 4.39 -7.53 2.94
CA LEU A 167 4.55 -7.80 4.37
C LEU A 167 5.10 -9.21 4.62
N LEU A 168 4.54 -10.23 3.95
CA LEU A 168 5.01 -11.60 4.09
C LEU A 168 6.48 -11.72 3.69
N ASN A 169 6.88 -11.10 2.58
CA ASN A 169 8.28 -11.07 2.16
C ASN A 169 9.17 -10.36 3.18
N ALA A 170 8.75 -9.20 3.70
CA ALA A 170 9.46 -8.42 4.73
C ALA A 170 9.76 -9.22 6.00
N LEU A 171 8.86 -10.14 6.35
CA LEU A 171 8.98 -11.00 7.53
C LEU A 171 9.70 -12.32 7.23
N GLY A 172 10.21 -12.51 6.01
CA GLY A 172 10.93 -13.72 5.61
C GLY A 172 10.02 -14.89 5.22
N TYR A 173 8.71 -14.69 5.10
CA TYR A 173 7.76 -15.70 4.62
C TYR A 173 7.72 -15.70 3.08
N ARG A 174 8.90 -15.90 2.45
CA ARG A 174 9.08 -15.76 1.00
C ARG A 174 8.17 -16.69 0.19
N ASP A 175 8.06 -17.95 0.59
CA ASP A 175 7.21 -18.92 -0.12
C ASP A 175 5.74 -18.52 -0.10
N LYS A 176 5.26 -17.93 1.02
CA LYS A 176 3.90 -17.41 1.11
C LYS A 176 3.70 -16.16 0.26
N ALA A 177 4.71 -15.29 0.15
CA ALA A 177 4.66 -14.14 -0.76
C ALA A 177 4.62 -14.58 -2.23
N ILE A 178 5.37 -15.63 -2.59
CA ILE A 178 5.32 -16.25 -3.93
C ILE A 178 3.94 -16.86 -4.17
N GLN A 179 3.38 -17.58 -3.20
CA GLN A 179 2.01 -18.12 -3.28
C GLN A 179 0.98 -17.03 -3.56
N VAL A 180 1.08 -15.86 -2.93
CA VAL A 180 0.20 -14.71 -3.22
C VAL A 180 0.31 -14.29 -4.69
N VAL A 181 1.53 -14.17 -5.22
CA VAL A 181 1.76 -13.81 -6.64
C VAL A 181 1.14 -14.85 -7.58
N GLU A 182 1.34 -16.14 -7.30
CA GLU A 182 0.76 -17.23 -8.10
C GLU A 182 -0.76 -17.24 -8.05
N SER A 183 -1.35 -17.08 -6.86
CA SER A 183 -2.81 -17.01 -6.71
C SER A 183 -3.41 -15.77 -7.38
N MET A 184 -2.73 -14.62 -7.37
CA MET A 184 -3.16 -13.45 -8.13
C MET A 184 -3.14 -13.71 -9.64
N ASN A 185 -2.09 -14.35 -10.16
CA ASN A 185 -1.99 -14.74 -11.58
C ASN A 185 -3.08 -15.72 -12.00
N ASN A 186 -3.49 -16.62 -11.11
CA ASN A 186 -4.51 -17.63 -11.39
C ASN A 186 -5.95 -17.12 -11.20
N LEU A 187 -6.14 -15.91 -10.67
CA LEU A 187 -7.48 -15.39 -10.35
C LEU A 187 -8.10 -14.61 -11.52
N GLY A 188 -8.59 -15.36 -12.52
CA GLY A 188 -9.26 -14.78 -13.69
C GLY A 188 -8.39 -13.72 -14.38
N ASP A 189 -8.98 -12.58 -14.76
CA ASP A 189 -8.28 -11.46 -15.40
C ASP A 189 -7.74 -10.42 -14.40
N LEU A 190 -7.47 -10.83 -13.14
CA LEU A 190 -6.86 -9.92 -12.17
C LEU A 190 -5.46 -9.49 -12.63
N VAL A 191 -4.66 -10.43 -13.13
CA VAL A 191 -3.39 -10.15 -13.83
C VAL A 191 -3.63 -10.37 -15.32
N ARG A 192 -3.47 -9.31 -16.10
CA ARG A 192 -3.66 -9.29 -17.55
C ARG A 192 -2.50 -9.97 -18.27
N GLY A 193 -2.72 -10.36 -19.54
CA GLY A 193 -1.68 -10.94 -20.38
C GLY A 193 -0.47 -10.03 -20.63
N ASP A 194 -0.64 -8.71 -20.51
CA ASP A 194 0.45 -7.72 -20.56
C ASP A 194 1.15 -7.51 -19.19
N GLY A 195 0.76 -8.27 -18.17
CA GLY A 195 1.34 -8.25 -16.83
C GLY A 195 0.72 -7.24 -15.87
N LEU A 196 -0.14 -6.34 -16.36
CA LEU A 196 -0.80 -5.33 -15.52
C LEU A 196 -1.86 -5.97 -14.62
N VAL A 197 -2.05 -5.41 -13.42
CA VAL A 197 -3.15 -5.77 -12.54
C VAL A 197 -4.33 -4.82 -12.71
N SER A 198 -5.53 -5.41 -12.71
CA SER A 198 -6.81 -4.72 -12.58
C SER A 198 -7.04 -4.32 -11.10
N LYS A 199 -7.94 -3.36 -10.83
CA LYS A 199 -8.21 -2.91 -9.44
C LYS A 199 -8.75 -4.04 -8.57
N CYS A 200 -9.78 -4.74 -9.05
CA CYS A 200 -10.39 -5.82 -8.28
C CYS A 200 -11.19 -6.81 -9.11
N VAL A 201 -11.30 -8.02 -8.57
CA VAL A 201 -12.12 -9.12 -9.09
C VAL A 201 -12.84 -9.78 -7.91
N LYS A 202 -14.15 -10.03 -8.01
CA LYS A 202 -14.85 -10.87 -7.02
C LYS A 202 -14.30 -12.29 -7.06
N ALA A 203 -14.27 -12.98 -5.92
CA ALA A 203 -13.74 -14.35 -5.83
C ALA A 203 -14.40 -15.38 -6.79
N ASN A 204 -15.63 -15.14 -7.22
CA ASN A 204 -16.36 -15.97 -8.21
C ASN A 204 -16.25 -15.43 -9.65
N GLY A 205 -15.49 -14.37 -9.88
CA GLY A 205 -15.26 -13.75 -11.19
C GLY A 205 -16.39 -12.87 -11.74
N SER A 206 -17.49 -12.63 -11.00
CA SER A 206 -18.71 -11.99 -11.53
C SER A 206 -18.66 -10.47 -11.64
N ASP A 207 -17.96 -9.78 -10.74
CA ASP A 207 -17.83 -8.32 -10.77
C ASP A 207 -16.34 -7.99 -10.85
N ARG A 208 -15.99 -7.13 -11.80
CA ARG A 208 -14.62 -6.77 -12.10
C ARG A 208 -14.53 -5.28 -12.32
N ASN A 209 -13.56 -4.64 -11.68
CA ASN A 209 -13.09 -3.34 -12.11
C ASN A 209 -11.76 -3.55 -12.85
N MET A 210 -11.83 -3.43 -14.18
CA MET A 210 -10.72 -3.66 -15.11
C MET A 210 -9.89 -2.41 -15.39
N ASP A 211 -10.20 -1.29 -14.72
CA ASP A 211 -9.40 -0.08 -14.82
C ASP A 211 -7.99 -0.34 -14.29
N VAL A 212 -7.02 0.32 -14.92
CA VAL A 212 -5.60 0.20 -14.59
C VAL A 212 -5.20 1.40 -13.75
N TYR A 213 -5.07 1.16 -12.44
CA TYR A 213 -4.60 2.17 -11.51
C TYR A 213 -3.07 2.17 -11.44
N SER A 214 -2.50 3.36 -11.47
CA SER A 214 -1.04 3.53 -11.45
C SER A 214 -0.42 3.01 -10.15
N TYR A 215 -1.05 3.27 -9.01
CA TYR A 215 -0.54 2.86 -7.71
C TYR A 215 -0.60 1.33 -7.49
N ASP A 216 -1.68 0.66 -7.93
CA ASP A 216 -1.81 -0.81 -7.88
C ASP A 216 -0.67 -1.48 -8.66
N ASN A 217 -0.40 -0.98 -9.87
CA ASN A 217 0.60 -1.56 -10.76
C ASN A 217 2.05 -1.23 -10.33
N ALA A 218 2.26 -0.05 -9.73
CA ALA A 218 3.54 0.29 -9.10
C ALA A 218 3.84 -0.64 -7.91
N LEU A 219 2.87 -0.85 -7.03
CA LEU A 219 2.97 -1.81 -5.92
C LEU A 219 3.23 -3.24 -6.45
N TRP A 220 2.48 -3.66 -7.47
CA TRP A 220 2.63 -4.99 -8.07
C TRP A 220 4.04 -5.23 -8.60
N SER A 221 4.60 -4.27 -9.34
CA SER A 221 5.98 -4.31 -9.80
C SER A 221 6.98 -4.43 -8.64
N MET A 222 6.74 -3.71 -7.53
CA MET A 222 7.59 -3.81 -6.33
C MET A 222 7.51 -5.17 -5.65
N LEU A 223 6.33 -5.79 -5.56
CA LEU A 223 6.20 -7.16 -5.04
C LEU A 223 6.94 -8.16 -5.93
N LEU A 224 6.76 -8.07 -7.25
CA LEU A 224 7.47 -8.94 -8.20
C LEU A 224 8.99 -8.82 -8.04
N LYS A 225 9.53 -7.60 -7.88
CA LYS A 225 10.95 -7.38 -7.56
C LYS A 225 11.34 -8.03 -6.24
N ALA A 226 10.56 -7.84 -5.18
CA ALA A 226 10.83 -8.35 -3.85
C ALA A 226 10.92 -9.90 -3.82
N VAL A 227 10.06 -10.59 -4.58
CA VAL A 227 10.10 -12.05 -4.67
C VAL A 227 11.08 -12.60 -5.73
N GLY A 228 11.78 -11.72 -6.46
CA GLY A 228 12.80 -12.09 -7.45
C GLY A 228 12.30 -12.25 -8.89
N LYS A 229 11.03 -11.97 -9.18
CA LYS A 229 10.43 -12.00 -10.54
C LYS A 229 10.73 -10.69 -11.30
N LYS A 230 12.01 -10.38 -11.48
CA LYS A 230 12.49 -9.09 -12.04
C LYS A 230 12.04 -8.85 -13.48
N ASP A 231 11.95 -9.90 -14.30
CA ASP A 231 11.52 -9.77 -15.69
C ASP A 231 10.02 -9.47 -15.81
N ASP A 232 9.19 -10.11 -14.98
CA ASP A 232 7.77 -9.80 -14.86
C ASP A 232 7.58 -8.34 -14.41
N ALA A 233 8.34 -7.89 -13.41
CA ALA A 233 8.30 -6.51 -12.96
C ALA A 233 8.68 -5.51 -14.07
N ARG A 234 9.67 -5.84 -14.91
CA ARG A 234 10.06 -5.04 -16.08
C ARG A 234 8.94 -5.00 -17.11
N LYS A 235 8.26 -6.12 -17.34
CA LYS A 235 7.09 -6.19 -18.23
C LYS A 235 5.98 -5.27 -17.74
N VAL A 236 5.65 -5.26 -16.45
CA VAL A 236 4.67 -4.33 -15.84
C VAL A 236 5.00 -2.87 -16.16
N ILE A 237 6.25 -2.44 -15.89
CA ILE A 237 6.70 -1.07 -16.13
C ILE A 237 6.58 -0.69 -17.61
N GLN A 238 6.98 -1.60 -18.50
CA GLN A 238 6.86 -1.36 -19.95
C GLN A 238 5.40 -1.25 -20.38
N SER A 239 4.51 -2.09 -19.83
CA SER A 239 3.08 -2.05 -20.13
C SER A 239 2.44 -0.76 -19.61
N MET A 240 2.80 -0.29 -18.41
CA MET A 240 2.35 1.00 -17.89
C MET A 240 2.75 2.16 -18.81
N LYS A 241 3.99 2.14 -19.33
CA LYS A 241 4.50 3.17 -20.26
C LYS A 241 3.81 3.13 -21.64
N ARG A 242 3.36 1.96 -22.08
CA ARG A 242 2.64 1.81 -23.36
C ARG A 242 1.16 2.15 -23.26
N LEU A 243 0.56 2.00 -22.07
CA LEU A 243 -0.85 2.27 -21.86
C LEU A 243 -1.10 3.79 -21.90
N GLY A 244 -1.73 4.23 -22.99
CA GLY A 244 -1.99 5.64 -23.26
C GLY A 244 -2.63 6.34 -22.06
N ASN A 245 -2.20 7.58 -21.79
CA ASN A 245 -2.64 8.41 -20.67
C ASN A 245 -2.26 7.94 -19.25
N LEU A 246 -1.72 6.72 -19.05
CA LEU A 246 -1.33 6.28 -17.71
C LEU A 246 0.00 6.89 -17.28
N VAL A 247 1.06 6.67 -18.08
CA VAL A 247 2.35 7.37 -17.93
C VAL A 247 2.39 8.49 -18.96
N ARG A 248 2.46 9.73 -18.48
CA ARG A 248 2.47 10.94 -19.30
C ARG A 248 3.86 11.18 -19.90
N ARG A 249 3.91 12.04 -20.92
CA ARG A 249 5.17 12.44 -21.59
C ARG A 249 6.14 13.16 -20.65
N ASP A 250 5.63 13.83 -19.62
CA ASP A 250 6.43 14.50 -18.58
C ASP A 250 6.89 13.53 -17.46
N GLY A 251 6.65 12.23 -17.61
CA GLY A 251 7.08 11.20 -16.66
C GLY A 251 6.15 11.00 -15.46
N LEU A 252 5.14 11.85 -15.28
CA LEU A 252 4.13 11.72 -14.24
C LEU A 252 3.12 10.61 -14.59
N VAL A 253 2.49 10.05 -13.56
CA VAL A 253 1.39 9.09 -13.73
C VAL A 253 0.05 9.71 -13.37
N SER A 254 -0.95 9.39 -14.19
CA SER A 254 -2.37 9.63 -13.90
C SER A 254 -2.89 8.63 -12.85
N TYR A 255 -4.02 8.95 -12.22
CA TYR A 255 -4.61 8.09 -11.19
C TYR A 255 -4.98 6.72 -11.75
N TYR A 256 -5.77 6.71 -12.82
CA TYR A 256 -6.08 5.50 -13.56
C TYR A 256 -6.47 5.80 -15.01
N VAL A 257 -6.44 4.76 -15.82
CA VAL A 257 -7.02 4.73 -17.17
C VAL A 257 -7.94 3.53 -17.30
N LYS A 258 -8.84 3.56 -18.29
CA LYS A 258 -9.66 2.39 -18.59
C LYS A 258 -8.79 1.25 -19.11
N GLN A 259 -9.33 0.04 -19.12
CA GLN A 259 -8.61 -1.17 -19.52
C GLN A 259 -7.92 -1.05 -20.90
N ASP A 260 -8.56 -0.37 -21.85
CA ASP A 260 -8.09 -0.13 -23.22
C ASP A 260 -7.09 1.04 -23.35
N GLY A 261 -6.74 1.70 -22.24
CA GLY A 261 -5.89 2.90 -22.23
C GLY A 261 -6.62 4.20 -22.59
N SER A 262 -7.93 4.14 -22.81
CA SER A 262 -8.73 5.36 -22.96
C SER A 262 -8.82 6.12 -21.62
N LYS A 263 -9.14 7.40 -21.73
CA LYS A 263 -9.08 8.35 -20.61
C LYS A 263 -9.97 7.89 -19.44
N GLY A 264 -9.33 7.67 -18.29
CA GLY A 264 -9.97 7.55 -16.97
C GLY A 264 -9.83 8.86 -16.19
N ASP A 265 -9.51 8.76 -14.90
CA ASP A 265 -9.11 9.93 -14.13
C ASP A 265 -7.63 10.26 -14.37
N THR A 266 -7.41 11.34 -15.11
CA THR A 266 -6.07 11.83 -15.46
C THR A 266 -5.42 12.70 -14.39
N ASN A 267 -6.07 12.92 -13.25
CA ASN A 267 -5.51 13.66 -12.12
C ASN A 267 -4.17 13.05 -11.67
N VAL A 268 -3.27 13.91 -11.22
CA VAL A 268 -1.95 13.54 -10.73
C VAL A 268 -1.98 13.55 -9.21
N TYR A 269 -1.95 12.36 -8.60
CA TYR A 269 -1.88 12.20 -7.15
C TYR A 269 -0.44 12.00 -6.69
N SER A 270 -0.05 12.66 -5.62
CA SER A 270 1.29 12.57 -5.04
C SER A 270 1.66 11.12 -4.67
N VAL A 271 0.73 10.37 -4.08
CA VAL A 271 0.98 8.97 -3.68
C VAL A 271 1.26 8.07 -4.88
N SER A 272 0.50 8.20 -5.97
CA SER A 272 0.70 7.42 -7.19
C SER A 272 2.07 7.71 -7.80
N ASN A 273 2.48 8.97 -7.82
CA ASN A 273 3.74 9.39 -8.40
C ASN A 273 4.95 9.02 -7.52
N ALA A 274 4.79 9.07 -6.19
CA ALA A 274 5.80 8.56 -5.26
C ALA A 274 6.00 7.05 -5.43
N LEU A 275 4.91 6.29 -5.50
CA LEU A 275 4.97 4.83 -5.73
C LEU A 275 5.53 4.51 -7.12
N TRP A 276 5.21 5.30 -8.14
CA TRP A 276 5.80 5.19 -9.46
C TRP A 276 7.32 5.39 -9.43
N GLY A 277 7.82 6.43 -8.75
CA GLY A 277 9.26 6.64 -8.56
C GLY A 277 9.93 5.44 -7.86
N LEU A 278 9.34 4.97 -6.75
CA LEU A 278 9.83 3.79 -6.04
C LEU A 278 9.82 2.53 -6.92
N CYS A 279 8.79 2.34 -7.75
CA CYS A 279 8.69 1.17 -8.60
C CYS A 279 9.71 1.19 -9.74
N LEU A 280 10.22 2.36 -10.15
CA LEU A 280 11.31 2.45 -11.13
C LEU A 280 12.66 2.10 -10.50
N HIS A 281 12.89 2.50 -9.24
CA HIS A 281 14.12 2.20 -8.52
C HIS A 281 14.34 0.67 -8.38
N PRO A 282 15.55 0.12 -8.62
CA PRO A 282 15.82 -1.31 -8.48
C PRO A 282 15.48 -1.86 -7.09
N GLU A 283 15.67 -1.04 -6.07
CA GLU A 283 15.48 -1.39 -4.66
C GLU A 283 14.31 -0.65 -3.99
N GLY A 284 13.43 0.02 -4.75
CA GLY A 284 12.35 0.81 -4.12
C GLY A 284 11.38 -0.02 -3.27
N TYR A 285 11.30 -1.33 -3.53
CA TYR A 285 10.55 -2.27 -2.69
C TYR A 285 11.09 -2.36 -1.24
N LYS A 286 12.37 -2.03 -0.99
CA LYS A 286 13.00 -2.08 0.34
C LYS A 286 12.37 -1.10 1.33
N VAL A 287 11.73 -0.03 0.83
CA VAL A 287 10.91 0.89 1.65
C VAL A 287 9.82 0.12 2.41
N PHE A 288 9.24 -0.90 1.78
CA PHE A 288 8.16 -1.71 2.32
C PHE A 288 8.66 -2.93 3.10
N THR A 289 9.82 -3.48 2.72
CA THR A 289 10.37 -4.66 3.42
C THR A 289 11.17 -4.30 4.67
N GLY A 290 11.59 -3.04 4.82
CA GLY A 290 12.43 -2.62 5.95
C GLY A 290 13.88 -3.10 5.85
N GLU A 291 14.29 -3.58 4.68
CA GLU A 291 15.69 -3.89 4.30
C GLU A 291 16.47 -2.58 4.06
N THR A 292 16.45 -1.64 5.00
CA THR A 292 17.26 -0.42 4.89
C THR A 292 18.49 -0.56 5.77
N GLU A 293 19.67 -0.37 5.15
CA GLU A 293 21.01 -0.45 5.74
C GLU A 293 21.18 0.40 7.02
#